data_AF-A0A965UAQ0-F1
#
_entry.id   AF-A0A965UAQ0-F1
#
_cell.length_a   1.000
_cell.length_b   1.000
_cell.length_c   1.000
_cell.angle_alpha   90.00
_cell.angle_beta   90.00
_cell.angle_gamma   90.00
#
_symmetry.space_group_name_H-M   'P 1'
#
loop_
_entity.id
_entity.type
_entity.pdbx_description
1 polymer ?
#
loop_
_entity_poly.entity_id
_entity_poly.type
_entity_poly.pdbx_seq_one_letter_code
_entity_poly.pdbx_strand_id
1 'polypeptide(L)'
;MKRFARFYNWAFGVKLNMGIYTIALLFANGIFVLLTGGNSIVVWTILQMTLTAFAVSSLQYACFPPHKDLDKPALRGRTILWGLGSNVLFIGASVIFNWFSGIPGWGTWILILMLEFALVAMWVAIHITQKLETDELNGGLRRYQQENR
;
A
#
# COMPACT_ATOMS: atom_id res chain seq x y z
N MET A 1 28.75 3.01 0.06
CA MET A 1 28.30 1.74 -0.54
C MET A 1 27.13 1.10 0.23
N LYS A 2 27.33 0.54 1.45
CA LYS A 2 26.26 -0.18 2.19
C LYS A 2 25.01 0.65 2.56
N ARG A 3 25.13 1.97 2.77
CA ARG A 3 23.98 2.86 3.04
C ARG A 3 23.15 3.11 1.78
N PHE A 4 23.80 3.35 0.65
CA PHE A 4 23.15 3.54 -0.65
C PHE A 4 22.41 2.27 -1.09
N ALA A 5 23.04 1.10 -0.96
CA ALA A 5 22.39 -0.18 -1.28
C ALA A 5 21.13 -0.43 -0.44
N ARG A 6 21.16 -0.11 0.87
CA ARG A 6 19.98 -0.21 1.74
C ARG A 6 18.87 0.77 1.35
N PHE A 7 19.23 2.02 1.06
CA PHE A 7 18.28 3.01 0.58
C PHE A 7 17.65 2.60 -0.75
N TYR A 8 18.47 2.08 -1.68
CA TYR A 8 18.00 1.62 -2.98
C TYR A 8 17.05 0.42 -2.86
N ASN A 9 17.38 -0.56 -2.02
CA ASN A 9 16.51 -1.72 -1.78
C ASN A 9 15.17 -1.29 -1.14
N TRP A 10 15.22 -0.36 -0.18
CA TRP A 10 14.02 0.25 0.40
C TRP A 10 13.17 0.96 -0.67
N ALA A 11 13.79 1.82 -1.49
CA ALA A 11 13.09 2.55 -2.54
C ALA A 11 12.46 1.60 -3.57
N PHE A 12 13.16 0.50 -3.91
CA PHE A 12 12.64 -0.53 -4.82
C PHE A 12 11.40 -1.22 -4.24
N GLY A 13 11.44 -1.60 -2.96
CA GLY A 13 10.30 -2.22 -2.27
C GLY A 13 9.10 -1.28 -2.06
N VAL A 14 9.34 0.03 -1.96
CA VAL A 14 8.28 1.06 -1.80
C VAL A 14 7.66 1.46 -3.13
N LYS A 15 8.43 1.49 -4.23
CA LYS A 15 7.99 2.06 -5.52
C LYS A 15 6.72 1.39 -6.07
N LEU A 16 6.64 0.07 -6.02
CA LEU A 16 5.49 -0.67 -6.57
C LEU A 16 4.21 -0.34 -5.79
N ASN A 17 4.26 -0.46 -4.46
CA ASN A 17 3.10 -0.24 -3.59
C ASN A 17 2.66 1.23 -3.62
N MET A 18 3.61 2.18 -3.63
CA MET A 18 3.34 3.60 -3.85
C MET A 18 2.57 3.82 -5.16
N GLY A 19 2.99 3.18 -6.26
CA GLY A 19 2.31 3.28 -7.55
C GLY A 19 0.87 2.77 -7.48
N ILE A 20 0.66 1.60 -6.87
CA ILE A 20 -0.67 1.00 -6.69
C ILE A 20 -1.59 1.94 -5.90
N TYR A 21 -1.13 2.46 -4.75
CA TYR A 21 -1.92 3.40 -3.94
C TYR A 21 -2.22 4.70 -4.68
N THR A 22 -1.24 5.24 -5.42
CA THR A 22 -1.43 6.48 -6.19
C THR A 22 -2.50 6.29 -7.26
N ILE A 23 -2.43 5.22 -8.04
CA ILE A 23 -3.41 4.92 -9.08
C ILE A 23 -4.80 4.70 -8.46
N ALA A 24 -4.89 3.97 -7.34
CA ALA A 24 -6.14 3.76 -6.65
C ALA A 24 -6.78 5.08 -6.17
N LEU A 25 -5.98 5.98 -5.58
CA LEU A 25 -6.44 7.31 -5.17
C LEU A 25 -6.87 8.17 -6.36
N LEU A 26 -6.10 8.17 -7.45
CA LEU A 26 -6.44 8.91 -8.66
C LEU A 26 -7.71 8.39 -9.31
N PHE A 27 -7.90 7.08 -9.32
CA PHE A 27 -9.12 6.46 -9.83
C PHE A 27 -10.33 6.85 -8.97
N ALA A 28 -10.20 6.78 -7.64
CA ALA A 28 -11.22 7.23 -6.70
C ALA A 28 -11.60 8.70 -6.92
N ASN A 29 -10.58 9.56 -6.99
CA ASN A 29 -10.75 10.98 -7.19
C ASN A 29 -11.29 11.30 -8.59
N GLY A 30 -10.88 10.57 -9.62
CA GLY A 30 -11.38 10.71 -10.98
C GLY A 30 -12.89 10.42 -11.06
N ILE A 31 -13.35 9.34 -10.42
CA ILE A 31 -14.79 9.06 -10.29
C ILE A 31 -15.50 10.23 -9.59
N PHE A 32 -14.92 10.76 -8.51
CA PHE A 32 -15.49 11.90 -7.78
C PHE A 32 -15.60 13.16 -8.67
N VAL A 33 -14.54 13.50 -9.38
CA VAL A 33 -14.51 14.64 -10.31
C VAL A 33 -15.58 14.46 -11.39
N LEU A 34 -15.72 13.26 -11.95
CA LEU A 34 -16.77 12.98 -12.94
C LEU A 34 -18.18 13.12 -12.37
N LEU A 35 -18.43 12.63 -11.15
CA LEU A 35 -19.74 12.73 -10.49
C LEU A 35 -20.14 14.18 -10.17
N THR A 36 -19.17 15.07 -9.95
CA THR A 36 -19.40 16.50 -9.73
C THR A 36 -19.44 17.31 -11.04
N GLY A 37 -19.35 16.64 -12.20
CA GLY A 37 -19.38 17.27 -13.52
C GLY A 37 -18.05 17.88 -13.96
N GLY A 38 -16.98 17.65 -13.21
CA GLY A 38 -15.61 17.99 -13.60
C GLY A 38 -15.01 16.99 -14.59
N ASN A 39 -13.93 17.40 -15.25
CA ASN A 39 -13.19 16.58 -16.22
C ASN A 39 -11.70 16.45 -15.89
N SER A 40 -11.16 17.35 -15.07
CA SER A 40 -9.73 17.46 -14.83
C SER A 40 -9.39 17.30 -13.35
N ILE A 41 -8.24 16.69 -13.09
CA ILE A 41 -7.62 16.64 -11.77
C ILE A 41 -6.43 17.60 -11.80
N VAL A 42 -6.36 18.51 -10.83
CA VAL A 42 -5.25 19.45 -10.72
C VAL A 42 -3.95 18.70 -10.42
N VAL A 43 -2.87 19.03 -11.14
CA VAL A 43 -1.55 18.39 -10.96
C VAL A 43 -1.08 18.41 -9.51
N TRP A 44 -1.38 19.48 -8.77
CA TRP A 44 -1.08 19.57 -7.35
C TRP A 44 -1.76 18.49 -6.51
N THR A 45 -3.03 18.17 -6.79
CA THR A 45 -3.75 17.07 -6.14
C THR A 45 -3.09 15.73 -6.42
N ILE A 46 -2.64 15.52 -7.66
CA ILE A 46 -1.90 14.30 -8.06
C ILE A 46 -0.61 14.16 -7.26
N LEU A 47 0.14 15.26 -7.11
CA LEU A 47 1.37 15.28 -6.31
C LEU A 47 1.10 14.98 -4.84
N GLN A 48 0.07 15.59 -4.24
CA GLN A 48 -0.33 15.32 -2.86
C GLN A 48 -0.70 13.85 -2.66
N MET A 49 -1.53 13.28 -3.54
CA MET A 49 -1.93 11.86 -3.48
C MET A 49 -0.73 10.93 -3.62
N THR A 50 0.21 11.26 -4.51
CA THR A 50 1.46 10.50 -4.68
C THR A 50 2.32 10.55 -3.43
N LEU A 51 2.46 11.72 -2.79
CA LEU A 51 3.22 11.88 -1.55
C LEU A 51 2.57 11.13 -0.38
N THR A 52 1.25 11.15 -0.26
CA THR A 52 0.52 10.36 0.74
C THR A 52 0.68 8.86 0.49
N ALA A 53 0.53 8.42 -0.76
CA ALA A 53 0.78 7.03 -1.16
C ALA A 53 2.22 6.59 -0.86
N PHE A 54 3.20 7.48 -1.05
CA PHE A 54 4.59 7.24 -0.68
C PHE A 54 4.77 7.06 0.82
N ALA A 55 4.15 7.92 1.65
CA ALA A 55 4.18 7.80 3.10
C ALA A 55 3.55 6.47 3.57
N VAL A 56 2.39 6.11 3.03
CA VAL A 56 1.69 4.85 3.34
C VAL A 56 2.52 3.64 2.91
N SER A 57 3.09 3.67 1.71
CA SER A 57 3.94 2.59 1.23
C SER A 57 5.23 2.46 2.04
N SER A 58 5.79 3.57 2.52
CA SER A 58 6.97 3.56 3.39
C SER A 58 6.63 2.93 4.75
N LEU A 59 5.46 3.26 5.31
CA LEU A 59 4.93 2.64 6.51
C LEU A 59 4.70 1.14 6.31
N GLN A 60 4.15 0.73 5.17
CA GLN A 60 3.95 -0.68 4.82
C GLN A 60 5.27 -1.43 4.77
N TYR A 61 6.29 -0.90 4.08
CA TYR A 61 7.61 -1.52 4.02
C TYR A 61 8.26 -1.63 5.39
N ALA A 62 8.08 -0.64 6.26
CA ALA A 62 8.58 -0.69 7.64
C ALA A 62 7.87 -1.77 8.49
N CYS A 63 6.56 -1.94 8.29
CA CYS A 63 5.77 -2.96 8.97
C CYS A 63 6.08 -4.38 8.44
N PHE A 64 6.29 -4.53 7.13
CA PHE A 64 6.51 -5.80 6.44
C PHE A 64 7.86 -5.81 5.69
N PRO A 65 8.99 -5.96 6.39
CA PRO A 65 10.29 -6.08 5.73
C PRO A 65 10.40 -7.44 4.98
N PRO A 66 10.87 -7.46 3.71
CA PRO A 66 10.87 -8.66 2.86
C PRO A 66 11.72 -9.85 3.34
N HIS A 67 12.67 -9.63 4.25
CA HIS A 67 13.68 -10.63 4.63
C HIS A 67 13.58 -11.04 6.10
N LYS A 68 12.40 -10.89 6.72
CA LYS A 68 12.22 -11.22 8.12
C LYS A 68 11.01 -12.13 8.26
N ASP A 69 11.27 -13.40 8.58
CA ASP A 69 10.24 -14.31 9.05
C ASP A 69 9.67 -13.75 10.35
N LEU A 70 8.42 -13.30 10.29
CA LEU A 70 7.73 -12.71 11.43
C LEU A 70 6.87 -13.80 12.07
N ASP A 71 7.06 -14.00 13.37
CA ASP A 71 6.17 -14.83 14.17
C ASP A 71 4.70 -14.38 14.01
N LYS A 72 3.79 -15.36 13.93
CA LYS A 72 2.33 -15.13 13.75
C LYS A 72 1.73 -14.03 14.65
N PRO A 73 2.04 -13.91 15.95
CA PRO A 73 1.55 -12.80 16.78
C PRO A 73 2.15 -11.44 16.41
N ALA A 74 3.44 -11.39 16.07
CA ALA A 74 4.11 -10.15 15.65
C ALA A 74 3.59 -9.66 14.29
N LEU A 75 3.24 -10.58 13.39
CA LEU A 75 2.60 -10.29 12.11
C LEU A 75 1.25 -9.60 12.31
N ARG A 76 0.39 -10.13 13.19
CA ARG A 76 -0.93 -9.53 13.51
C ARG A 76 -0.80 -8.10 14.04
N GLY A 77 0.11 -7.86 14.99
CA GLY A 77 0.33 -6.52 15.55
C GLY A 77 0.79 -5.51 14.50
N ARG A 78 1.68 -5.93 13.58
CA ARG A 78 2.16 -5.09 12.48
C ARG A 78 1.10 -4.84 11.41
N THR A 79 0.23 -5.81 11.13
CA THR A 79 -0.94 -5.62 10.27
C THR A 79 -1.88 -4.56 10.84
N ILE A 80 -2.18 -4.62 12.14
CA ILE A 80 -3.04 -3.63 12.79
C ILE A 80 -2.39 -2.25 12.75
N LEU A 81 -1.09 -2.15 13.07
CA LEU A 81 -0.34 -0.90 13.01
C LEU A 81 -0.35 -0.29 11.60
N TRP A 82 -0.11 -1.11 10.58
CA TRP A 82 -0.14 -0.67 9.19
C TRP A 82 -1.56 -0.26 8.76
N GLY A 83 -2.59 -1.04 9.09
CA GLY A 83 -3.98 -0.73 8.72
C GLY A 83 -4.48 0.56 9.36
N LEU A 84 -4.26 0.73 10.66
CA LEU A 84 -4.60 1.96 11.38
C LEU A 84 -3.78 3.15 10.86
N GLY A 85 -2.47 2.99 10.72
CA GLY A 85 -1.61 4.06 10.23
C GLY A 85 -1.93 4.48 8.80
N SER A 86 -2.27 3.54 7.92
CA SER A 86 -2.67 3.82 6.55
C SER A 86 -4.00 4.59 6.51
N ASN A 87 -4.98 4.19 7.33
CA ASN A 87 -6.24 4.90 7.44
C ASN A 87 -6.06 6.33 7.98
N VAL A 88 -5.26 6.51 9.04
CA VAL A 88 -4.96 7.86 9.56
C VAL A 88 -4.29 8.73 8.49
N LEU A 89 -3.36 8.17 7.71
CA LEU A 89 -2.67 8.91 6.64
C LEU A 89 -3.61 9.27 5.49
N PHE A 90 -4.42 8.33 4.99
CA PHE A 90 -5.31 8.59 3.87
C PHE A 90 -6.48 9.51 4.26
N ILE A 91 -7.16 9.24 5.38
CA ILE A 91 -8.25 10.08 5.88
C ILE A 91 -7.71 11.45 6.27
N GLY A 92 -6.62 11.50 7.03
CA GLY A 92 -5.98 12.75 7.44
C GLY A 92 -5.56 13.62 6.26
N ALA A 93 -4.91 13.03 5.26
CA ALA A 93 -4.54 13.75 4.04
C ALA A 93 -5.78 14.24 3.27
N SER A 94 -6.82 13.41 3.14
CA SER A 94 -8.04 13.80 2.43
C SER A 94 -8.75 15.01 3.09
N VAL A 95 -8.72 15.09 4.42
CA VAL A 95 -9.28 16.21 5.18
C VAL A 95 -8.40 17.46 5.07
N ILE A 96 -7.09 17.32 5.28
CA ILE A 96 -6.14 18.45 5.23
C ILE A 96 -6.12 19.09 3.84
N PHE A 97 -6.12 18.28 2.79
CA PHE A 97 -6.03 18.74 1.42
C PHE A 97 -7.39 18.92 0.73
N ASN A 98 -8.50 18.65 1.42
CA ASN A 98 -9.86 18.81 0.92
C ASN A 98 -10.13 18.10 -0.42
N TRP A 99 -9.54 16.92 -0.63
CA TRP A 99 -9.63 16.18 -1.90
C TRP A 99 -11.07 15.88 -2.31
N PHE A 100 -11.96 15.72 -1.34
CA PHE A 100 -13.35 15.30 -1.53
C PHE A 100 -14.36 16.37 -1.07
N SER A 101 -13.99 17.65 -1.14
CA SER A 101 -14.92 18.74 -0.75
C SER A 101 -16.07 18.86 -1.75
N GLY A 102 -17.31 19.02 -1.26
CA GLY A 102 -18.50 19.13 -2.10
C GLY A 102 -19.31 17.84 -2.32
N ILE A 103 -18.90 16.71 -1.71
CA ILE A 103 -19.69 15.47 -1.77
C ILE A 103 -20.83 15.51 -0.75
N PRO A 104 -22.04 15.07 -1.11
CA PRO A 104 -23.05 14.68 -0.14
C PRO A 104 -22.50 13.61 0.84
N GLY A 105 -22.87 13.63 2.12
CA GLY A 105 -22.27 12.74 3.12
C GLY A 105 -22.25 11.23 2.77
N TRP A 106 -23.17 10.75 1.93
CA TRP A 106 -23.19 9.35 1.44
C TRP A 106 -22.01 8.99 0.53
N GLY A 107 -21.52 9.92 -0.30
CA GLY A 107 -20.41 9.62 -1.22
C GLY A 107 -19.07 9.49 -0.50
N THR A 108 -18.90 10.19 0.63
CA THR A 108 -17.74 10.03 1.52
C THR A 108 -17.66 8.60 2.07
N TRP A 109 -18.80 8.02 2.47
CA TRP A 109 -18.83 6.63 2.96
C TRP A 109 -18.42 5.62 1.87
N ILE A 110 -18.87 5.82 0.63
CA ILE A 110 -18.48 4.97 -0.50
C ILE A 110 -16.97 5.03 -0.76
N LEU A 111 -16.38 6.23 -0.70
CA LEU A 111 -14.94 6.40 -0.87
C LEU A 111 -14.13 5.74 0.24
N ILE A 112 -14.58 5.86 1.50
CA ILE A 112 -13.97 5.16 2.63
C ILE A 112 -14.04 3.64 2.41
N LEU A 113 -15.21 3.10 2.05
CA LEU A 113 -15.37 1.68 1.80
C LEU A 113 -14.47 1.18 0.65
N MET A 114 -14.32 1.97 -0.41
CA MET A 114 -13.45 1.62 -1.53
C MET A 114 -11.96 1.64 -1.13
N LEU A 115 -11.55 2.60 -0.30
CA LEU A 115 -10.19 2.70 0.21
C LEU A 115 -9.87 1.55 1.18
N GLU A 116 -10.81 1.18 2.04
CA GLU A 116 -10.71 0.00 2.92
C GLU A 116 -10.63 -1.29 2.10
N PHE A 117 -11.44 -1.41 1.04
CA PHE A 117 -11.36 -2.55 0.13
C PHE A 117 -9.98 -2.64 -0.54
N ALA A 118 -9.41 -1.51 -0.96
CA ALA A 118 -8.06 -1.47 -1.53
C ALA A 118 -6.99 -1.89 -0.50
N LEU A 119 -7.12 -1.49 0.76
CA LEU A 119 -6.22 -1.93 1.84
C LEU A 119 -6.37 -3.43 2.11
N VAL A 120 -7.59 -3.96 2.14
CA VAL A 120 -7.82 -5.41 2.30
C VAL A 120 -7.25 -6.19 1.12
N ALA A 121 -7.44 -5.73 -0.11
CA ALA A 121 -6.85 -6.34 -1.30
C ALA A 121 -5.31 -6.35 -1.21
N MET A 122 -4.71 -5.26 -0.75
CA MET A 122 -3.27 -5.18 -0.53
C MET A 122 -2.79 -6.15 0.56
N TRP A 123 -3.55 -6.27 1.66
CA TRP A 123 -3.27 -7.22 2.72
C TRP A 123 -3.27 -8.66 2.20
N VAL A 124 -4.27 -9.03 1.39
CA VAL A 124 -4.34 -10.35 0.73
C VAL A 124 -3.15 -10.56 -0.19
N ALA A 125 -2.78 -9.56 -1.01
CA ALA A 125 -1.65 -9.65 -1.92
C ALA A 125 -0.35 -9.96 -1.17
N ILE A 126 -0.07 -9.26 -0.05
CA ILE A 126 1.11 -9.52 0.80
C ILE A 126 1.12 -10.98 1.30
N HIS A 127 -0.03 -11.50 1.75
CA HIS A 127 -0.12 -12.88 2.24
C HIS A 127 0.09 -13.92 1.15
N ILE A 128 -0.38 -13.66 -0.06
CA ILE A 128 -0.18 -14.55 -1.21
C ILE A 128 1.30 -14.55 -1.62
N THR A 129 1.92 -13.38 -1.74
CA THR A 129 3.35 -13.27 -2.11
C THR A 129 4.24 -13.99 -1.10
N GLN A 130 3.99 -13.83 0.21
CA GLN A 130 4.74 -14.53 1.25
C GLN A 130 4.62 -16.06 1.15
N LYS A 131 3.42 -16.58 0.83
CA LYS A 131 3.23 -18.03 0.63
C LYS A 131 3.99 -18.55 -0.58
N LEU A 132 3.91 -17.85 -1.72
CA LEU A 132 4.59 -18.23 -2.95
C LEU A 132 6.12 -18.27 -2.76
N GLU A 133 6.69 -17.26 -2.12
CA GLU A 133 8.12 -17.21 -1.83
C GLU A 133 8.55 -18.36 -0.89
N THR A 134 7.72 -18.67 0.12
CA THR A 134 8.00 -19.78 1.05
C THR A 134 7.98 -21.13 0.33
N ASP A 135 7.03 -21.34 -0.57
CA ASP A 135 6.91 -22.58 -1.34
C ASP A 135 8.06 -22.75 -2.34
N GLU A 136 8.49 -21.66 -2.98
CA GLU A 136 9.64 -21.66 -3.88
C GLU A 136 10.95 -21.96 -3.14
N LEU A 137 11.16 -21.33 -1.97
CA LEU A 137 12.33 -21.58 -1.13
C LEU A 137 12.39 -23.04 -0.66
N ASN A 138 11.26 -23.58 -0.19
CA ASN A 138 11.13 -24.97 0.22
C ASN A 138 11.37 -25.94 -0.94
N GLY A 139 10.91 -25.59 -2.14
CA GLY A 139 11.18 -26.34 -3.37
C GLY A 139 12.66 -26.35 -3.73
N GLY A 140 13.33 -25.21 -3.68
CA GLY A 140 14.78 -25.08 -3.92
C GLY A 140 15.62 -25.89 -2.93
N LEU A 141 15.28 -25.83 -1.64
CA LEU A 141 15.94 -26.61 -0.59
C LEU A 141 15.82 -28.11 -0.81
N ARG A 142 14.63 -28.60 -1.20
CA ARG A 142 14.42 -30.02 -1.52
C ARG A 142 15.25 -30.48 -2.71
N ARG A 143 15.35 -29.67 -3.77
CA ARG A 143 16.20 -29.99 -4.93
C ARG A 143 17.68 -30.05 -4.53
N TYR A 144 18.17 -29.08 -3.77
CA TYR A 144 19.56 -29.07 -3.30
C TYR A 144 19.89 -30.29 -2.42
N GLN A 145 18.97 -30.73 -1.57
CA GLN A 145 19.12 -31.93 -0.74
C GLN A 145 19.07 -33.24 -1.54
N GLN A 146 18.37 -33.27 -2.68
CA GLN A 146 18.32 -34.42 -3.58
C GLN A 146 19.55 -34.50 -4.48
N GLU A 147 20.13 -33.37 -4.87
CA GLU A 147 21.28 -33.28 -5.77
C GLU A 147 22.63 -33.50 -5.05
N ASN A 148 22.69 -33.25 -3.74
CA ASN A 148 23.87 -33.51 -2.89
C ASN A 148 23.73 -34.78 -2.02
N ARG A 149 22.90 -35.75 -2.45
CA ARG A 149 22.76 -37.06 -1.82
C ARG A 149 23.27 -38.15 -2.75
#